data_AF-A0A9P9TI41-F1
#
_entry.id   AF-A0A9P9TI41-F1
#
_cell.length_a   1.000
_cell.length_b   1.000
_cell.length_c   1.000
_cell.angle_alpha   90.00
_cell.angle_beta   90.00
_cell.angle_gamma   90.00
#
_symmetry.space_group_name_H-M   'P 1'
#
loop_
_entity.id
_entity.type
_entity.pdbx_description
1 polymer ?
#
loop_
_entity_poly.entity_id
_entity_poly.type
_entity_poly.pdbx_seq_one_letter_code
_entity_poly.pdbx_strand_id
1 'polypeptide(L)'
;MYRSEAGPSEHIPTVRTRKSNGKSRLGCMACKQKRIKCDEQRPKCTKCKASSQACVYPTNDVPKWKSSVNTFSLPSTAESSSPSTTSATSVNSMQTDFGYTSTPSPPYSNFSEHPPLEYDNSFFNNFDILGHGISPMPVEQSQLFETQDVLLLMHFTSTTSLDLIGPQQLWTEDAMQLAFQHSFLMHAILTLSARHLQKVPCSLTSGPEPDYKLLEQYHHHEALTAFHADFQNNAQSNQDAVLATSFLLSFHACSVLDFKLVIPAEDSSLTFLRYIPSVLADRPDTTQNGRFQVLVEPRLFLPHVTPSMGPGAQFMSLLNHLPQDSPALVHREIYVERIESLTLYLSTSTSKDLQPSVLEELLSCFLRWQSLCPAEFVDLVGELDGIALVILAHYYAAAAYLLSRNRGKWWWWHEKPGYMVGTIGDYLGREWEHWMQWPRGMIQRVGNLSSR
;
A
#
# COMPACT_ATOMS: atom_id res chain seq x y z
N MET A 1 -1.43 -43.21 -91.88
CA MET A 1 -1.30 -41.74 -91.97
C MET A 1 -0.86 -41.22 -90.61
N TYR A 2 0.29 -40.57 -90.59
CA TYR A 2 0.90 -39.88 -89.45
C TYR A 2 0.09 -38.66 -89.00
N ARG A 3 0.03 -38.40 -87.69
CA ARG A 3 0.19 -37.07 -87.05
C ARG A 3 0.23 -37.27 -85.53
N SER A 4 1.41 -37.25 -84.91
CA SER A 4 2.17 -36.08 -84.42
C SER A 4 1.70 -35.59 -83.05
N GLU A 5 2.67 -35.58 -82.13
CA GLU A 5 2.63 -35.48 -80.68
C GLU A 5 2.10 -34.15 -80.11
N ALA A 6 1.52 -34.19 -78.92
CA ALA A 6 1.48 -33.09 -77.95
C ALA A 6 1.36 -33.67 -76.52
N GLY A 7 2.19 -33.17 -75.60
CA GLY A 7 2.61 -33.84 -74.36
C GLY A 7 1.60 -33.97 -73.23
N PRO A 8 1.98 -34.67 -72.14
CA PRO A 8 1.10 -34.88 -71.00
C PRO A 8 1.02 -33.61 -70.14
N SER A 9 -0.21 -33.11 -69.98
CA SER A 9 -0.56 -32.00 -69.11
C SER A 9 -0.32 -32.32 -67.64
N GLU A 10 0.38 -31.40 -66.96
CA GLU A 10 0.70 -31.40 -65.53
C GLU A 10 -0.53 -31.64 -64.64
N HIS A 11 -0.49 -32.69 -63.82
CA HIS A 11 -1.37 -32.82 -62.66
C HIS A 11 -0.64 -32.25 -61.45
N ILE A 12 -0.92 -30.98 -61.13
CA ILE A 12 -0.47 -30.33 -59.90
C ILE A 12 -1.19 -31.01 -58.72
N PRO A 13 -0.49 -31.68 -57.78
CA PRO A 13 -1.14 -32.16 -56.57
C PRO A 13 -1.45 -30.95 -55.69
N THR A 14 -2.74 -30.61 -55.58
CA THR A 14 -3.23 -29.61 -54.62
C THR A 14 -2.89 -30.06 -53.20
N VAL A 15 -1.84 -29.48 -52.64
CA VAL A 15 -1.53 -29.57 -51.21
C VAL A 15 -2.72 -28.98 -50.46
N ARG A 16 -3.50 -29.83 -49.77
CA ARG A 16 -4.51 -29.39 -48.81
C ARG A 16 -3.78 -28.72 -47.65
N THR A 17 -3.62 -27.40 -47.73
CA THR A 17 -3.27 -26.56 -46.59
C THR A 17 -4.38 -26.66 -45.56
N ARG A 18 -4.09 -27.27 -44.40
CA ARG A 18 -4.97 -27.18 -43.24
C ARG A 18 -5.10 -25.71 -42.86
N LYS A 19 -6.28 -25.12 -43.07
CA LYS A 19 -6.64 -23.84 -42.45
C LYS A 19 -6.39 -23.96 -40.95
N SER A 20 -5.46 -23.16 -40.42
CA SER A 20 -5.22 -23.09 -38.99
C SER A 20 -6.41 -22.37 -38.35
N ASN A 21 -7.41 -23.14 -37.92
CA ASN A 21 -8.50 -22.60 -37.13
C ASN A 21 -7.93 -22.16 -35.77
N GLY A 22 -8.09 -20.86 -35.47
CA GLY A 22 -7.56 -20.23 -34.27
C GLY A 22 -7.88 -21.02 -33.00
N LYS A 23 -6.90 -21.07 -32.10
CA LYS A 23 -7.02 -21.71 -30.79
C LYS A 23 -8.05 -20.92 -29.97
N SER A 24 -9.02 -21.61 -29.37
CA SER A 24 -9.96 -20.99 -28.43
C SER A 24 -9.16 -20.54 -27.20
N ARG A 25 -9.18 -19.23 -26.92
CA ARG A 25 -8.40 -18.60 -25.84
C ARG A 25 -8.89 -19.06 -24.46
N LEU A 26 -10.20 -19.27 -24.31
CA LEU A 26 -10.85 -19.60 -23.04
C LEU A 26 -11.36 -21.06 -22.96
N GLY A 27 -10.87 -21.94 -23.84
CA GLY A 27 -11.30 -23.34 -23.88
C GLY A 27 -10.96 -24.14 -22.61
N CYS A 28 -11.78 -25.13 -22.29
CA CYS A 28 -11.55 -25.99 -21.12
C CYS A 28 -10.26 -26.80 -21.24
N MET A 29 -9.71 -27.19 -20.09
CA MET A 29 -8.44 -27.93 -19.99
C MET A 29 -8.46 -29.24 -20.76
N ALA A 30 -9.57 -29.98 -20.71
CA ALA A 30 -9.72 -31.24 -21.46
C ALA A 30 -9.65 -31.03 -22.98
N CYS A 31 -10.25 -29.96 -23.50
CA CYS A 31 -10.16 -29.62 -24.93
C CYS A 31 -8.78 -29.06 -25.32
N LYS A 32 -8.16 -28.26 -24.44
CA LYS A 32 -6.79 -27.75 -24.62
C LYS A 32 -5.77 -28.90 -24.66
N GLN A 33 -5.86 -29.85 -23.73
CA GLN A 33 -4.99 -31.03 -23.67
C GLN A 33 -5.11 -31.91 -24.92
N LYS A 34 -6.35 -32.09 -25.42
CA LYS A 34 -6.60 -32.81 -26.68
C LYS A 34 -6.29 -32.01 -27.94
N ARG A 35 -5.86 -30.75 -27.79
CA ARG A 35 -5.58 -29.81 -28.90
C ARG A 35 -6.76 -29.69 -29.89
N ILE A 36 -8.00 -29.74 -29.37
CA ILE A 36 -9.24 -29.58 -30.14
C ILE A 36 -9.96 -28.27 -29.75
N LYS A 37 -10.71 -27.67 -30.69
CA LYS A 37 -11.48 -26.44 -30.42
C LYS A 37 -12.61 -26.70 -29.41
N CYS A 38 -12.64 -25.91 -28.34
CA CYS A 38 -13.70 -25.86 -27.35
C CYS A 38 -14.78 -24.86 -27.78
N ASP A 39 -16.04 -25.17 -27.46
CA ASP A 39 -17.22 -24.32 -27.68
C ASP A 39 -17.56 -23.42 -26.47
N GLU A 40 -16.75 -23.49 -25.40
CA GLU A 40 -16.75 -22.57 -24.24
C GLU A 40 -18.07 -22.47 -23.44
N GLN A 41 -19.04 -23.35 -23.70
CA GLN A 41 -20.28 -23.42 -22.91
C GLN A 41 -20.03 -23.89 -21.47
N ARG A 42 -20.67 -23.20 -20.50
CA ARG A 42 -20.59 -23.48 -19.06
C ARG A 42 -21.91 -24.07 -18.57
N PRO A 43 -21.93 -25.03 -17.61
CA PRO A 43 -20.80 -25.53 -16.82
C PRO A 43 -19.92 -26.59 -17.49
N LYS A 44 -20.37 -27.23 -18.59
CA LYS A 44 -19.58 -28.20 -19.37
C LYS A 44 -19.73 -27.94 -20.87
N CYS A 45 -18.62 -27.97 -21.61
CA CYS A 45 -18.64 -27.83 -23.06
C CYS A 45 -19.29 -29.06 -23.74
N THR A 46 -19.84 -28.89 -24.94
CA THR A 46 -20.61 -29.94 -25.64
C THR A 46 -19.77 -31.20 -25.87
N LYS A 47 -18.47 -31.03 -26.16
CA LYS A 47 -17.55 -32.17 -26.39
C LYS A 47 -17.20 -32.94 -25.13
N CYS A 48 -17.03 -32.26 -23.99
CA CYS A 48 -16.80 -32.94 -22.72
C CYS A 48 -18.08 -33.58 -22.18
N LYS A 49 -19.26 -33.02 -22.50
CA LYS A 49 -20.55 -33.63 -22.18
C LYS A 49 -20.76 -34.95 -22.94
N ALA A 50 -20.41 -34.99 -24.23
CA ALA A 50 -20.53 -36.19 -25.06
C ALA A 50 -19.50 -37.28 -24.73
N SER A 51 -18.31 -36.91 -24.24
CA SER A 51 -17.25 -37.87 -23.89
C SER A 51 -17.23 -38.26 -22.40
N SER A 52 -18.20 -37.79 -21.61
CA SER A 52 -18.31 -38.02 -20.16
C SER A 52 -17.02 -37.72 -19.36
N GLN A 53 -16.18 -36.80 -19.84
CA GLN A 53 -14.94 -36.41 -19.17
C GLN A 53 -15.10 -35.16 -18.30
N ALA A 54 -14.21 -34.99 -17.32
CA ALA A 54 -14.16 -33.82 -16.45
C ALA A 54 -13.88 -32.55 -17.27
N CYS A 55 -14.88 -31.67 -17.38
CA CYS A 55 -14.79 -30.41 -18.10
C CYS A 55 -14.40 -29.29 -17.13
N VAL A 56 -13.10 -29.16 -16.88
CA VAL A 56 -12.55 -28.12 -16.01
C VAL A 56 -12.07 -26.97 -16.88
N TYR A 57 -12.66 -25.79 -16.72
CA TYR A 57 -12.11 -24.57 -17.30
C TYR A 57 -10.95 -24.09 -16.43
N PRO A 58 -9.89 -23.49 -17.00
CA PRO A 58 -8.94 -22.76 -16.18
C PRO A 58 -9.74 -21.72 -15.40
N THR A 59 -9.89 -21.92 -14.11
CA THR A 59 -10.05 -20.79 -13.19
C THR A 59 -8.81 -19.97 -13.45
N ASN A 60 -8.95 -18.71 -13.86
CA ASN A 60 -7.82 -17.80 -13.86
C ASN A 60 -7.11 -18.03 -12.55
N ASP A 61 -5.84 -18.46 -12.62
CA ASP A 61 -4.98 -18.49 -11.46
C ASP A 61 -5.14 -17.13 -10.83
N VAL A 62 -5.80 -17.17 -9.70
CA VAL A 62 -5.98 -16.01 -8.86
C VAL A 62 -4.57 -15.48 -8.64
N PRO A 63 -4.29 -14.20 -8.93
CA PRO A 63 -2.94 -13.70 -8.74
C PRO A 63 -2.57 -13.89 -7.27
N LYS A 64 -1.30 -14.23 -7.03
CA LYS A 64 -0.72 -14.63 -5.72
C LYS A 64 -0.94 -13.60 -4.57
N TRP A 65 -1.66 -12.51 -4.80
CA TRP A 65 -2.15 -11.62 -3.75
C TRP A 65 -3.31 -12.21 -2.93
N LYS A 66 -4.09 -13.18 -3.43
CA LYS A 66 -5.06 -13.88 -2.55
C LYS A 66 -4.38 -14.80 -1.52
N SER A 67 -3.09 -15.10 -1.64
CA SER A 67 -2.30 -15.71 -0.55
C SER A 67 -1.71 -14.69 0.44
N SER A 68 -1.90 -13.39 0.21
CA SER A 68 -1.51 -12.32 1.14
C SER A 68 -2.70 -11.59 1.77
N VAL A 69 -3.92 -11.96 1.40
CA VAL A 69 -5.07 -11.77 2.28
C VAL A 69 -5.01 -12.91 3.30
N ASN A 70 -4.56 -12.61 4.51
CA ASN A 70 -4.66 -13.52 5.65
C ASN A 70 -6.15 -13.89 5.87
N THR A 71 -6.59 -14.93 5.18
CA THR A 71 -7.83 -15.63 5.48
C THR A 71 -7.47 -16.67 6.53
N PHE A 72 -7.52 -16.28 7.80
CA PHE A 72 -7.23 -17.19 8.91
C PHE A 72 -8.34 -18.25 8.98
N SER A 73 -7.99 -19.51 8.74
CA SER A 73 -8.78 -20.66 9.16
C SER A 73 -8.22 -21.17 10.49
N LEU A 74 -9.05 -21.34 11.52
CA LEU A 74 -8.65 -22.04 12.74
C LEU A 74 -8.99 -23.53 12.69
N PRO A 75 -8.17 -24.41 13.30
CA PRO A 75 -8.55 -25.77 13.65
C PRO A 75 -9.66 -25.80 14.69
N SER A 76 -10.60 -26.73 14.51
CA SER A 76 -11.73 -26.99 15.39
C SER A 76 -11.30 -27.30 16.83
N THR A 77 -11.95 -26.66 17.79
CA THR A 77 -11.88 -26.91 19.24
C THR A 77 -12.36 -28.32 19.58
N ALA A 78 -11.67 -28.97 20.53
CA ALA A 78 -12.22 -30.06 21.35
C ALA A 78 -12.02 -29.72 22.84
N GLU A 79 -13.13 -29.28 23.44
CA GLU A 79 -13.67 -29.54 24.78
C GLU A 79 -12.76 -29.71 26.02
N SER A 80 -12.92 -28.74 26.92
CA SER A 80 -13.16 -28.79 28.38
C SER A 80 -12.68 -29.96 29.25
N SER A 81 -11.93 -29.62 30.32
CA SER A 81 -12.34 -29.84 31.72
C SER A 81 -11.32 -29.27 32.74
N SER A 82 -11.80 -28.45 33.69
CA SER A 82 -11.18 -28.04 34.98
C SER A 82 -10.91 -29.27 35.89
N PRO A 83 -10.27 -29.22 37.11
CA PRO A 83 -10.13 -28.07 38.03
C PRO A 83 -8.83 -27.94 38.89
N SER A 84 -8.64 -26.71 39.40
CA SER A 84 -8.21 -26.27 40.75
C SER A 84 -6.92 -26.76 41.48
N THR A 85 -6.25 -25.74 42.04
CA THR A 85 -5.67 -25.60 43.41
C THR A 85 -4.18 -25.86 43.71
N THR A 86 -3.68 -24.93 44.54
CA THR A 86 -2.62 -25.00 45.56
C THR A 86 -1.14 -24.91 45.18
N SER A 87 -0.60 -23.72 45.51
CA SER A 87 0.45 -23.48 46.52
C SER A 87 1.93 -23.79 46.23
N ALA A 88 2.71 -22.80 46.66
CA ALA A 88 4.01 -22.88 47.33
C ALA A 88 5.30 -22.64 46.50
N THR A 89 5.78 -21.40 46.66
CA THR A 89 7.07 -21.00 47.24
C THR A 89 8.39 -21.56 46.67
N SER A 90 9.31 -20.59 46.50
CA SER A 90 10.72 -20.59 46.93
C SER A 90 11.86 -21.01 45.99
N VAL A 91 12.67 -19.98 45.69
CA VAL A 91 14.13 -19.84 45.67
C VAL A 91 15.04 -20.61 44.67
N ASN A 92 15.78 -19.75 43.96
CA ASN A 92 17.25 -19.68 43.80
C ASN A 92 18.00 -20.59 42.82
N SER A 93 18.65 -19.86 41.91
CA SER A 93 20.09 -19.81 41.67
C SER A 93 20.76 -20.80 40.71
N MET A 94 21.52 -20.13 39.82
CA MET A 94 22.85 -20.45 39.30
C MET A 94 22.94 -21.55 38.24
N GLN A 95 23.32 -21.25 37.00
CA GLN A 95 24.61 -20.81 36.43
C GLN A 95 25.39 -22.00 35.86
N THR A 96 25.99 -21.80 34.67
CA THR A 96 27.02 -22.62 33.98
C THR A 96 26.48 -23.93 33.37
N ASP A 97 26.95 -24.47 32.24
CA ASP A 97 28.12 -24.17 31.41
C ASP A 97 27.98 -24.85 30.03
N PHE A 98 28.80 -24.38 29.09
CA PHE A 98 29.23 -24.90 27.78
C PHE A 98 28.79 -26.29 27.27
N GLY A 99 28.57 -26.36 25.96
CA GLY A 99 28.68 -27.61 25.19
C GLY A 99 28.33 -27.48 23.71
N TYR A 100 29.31 -27.08 22.89
CA TYR A 100 29.24 -27.21 21.43
C TYR A 100 29.18 -28.69 21.03
N THR A 101 28.31 -29.05 20.08
CA THR A 101 28.58 -30.21 19.21
C THR A 101 27.88 -30.04 17.86
N SER A 102 28.72 -29.81 16.86
CA SER A 102 28.38 -29.78 15.44
C SER A 102 27.95 -31.16 14.94
N THR A 103 26.94 -31.22 14.07
CA THR A 103 26.80 -32.29 13.05
C THR A 103 25.97 -31.80 11.85
N PRO A 104 26.16 -32.38 10.65
CA PRO A 104 26.23 -31.65 9.39
C PRO A 104 24.94 -31.72 8.54
N SER A 105 24.76 -30.69 7.71
CA SER A 105 23.74 -30.58 6.66
C SER A 105 24.00 -31.53 5.48
N PRO A 106 22.97 -32.09 4.82
CA PRO A 106 23.10 -32.72 3.50
C PRO A 106 22.90 -31.69 2.35
N PRO A 107 23.35 -32.02 1.12
CA PRO A 107 23.79 -31.05 0.12
C PRO A 107 22.71 -30.55 -0.84
N TYR A 108 23.00 -29.38 -1.39
CA TYR A 108 22.35 -28.70 -2.51
C TYR A 108 22.16 -29.58 -3.75
N SER A 109 21.06 -29.35 -4.48
CA SER A 109 20.90 -29.72 -5.89
C SER A 109 20.38 -28.51 -6.67
N ASN A 110 21.01 -28.27 -7.81
CA ASN A 110 21.06 -27.03 -8.59
C ASN A 110 19.75 -26.56 -9.26
N PHE A 111 19.63 -25.23 -9.28
CA PHE A 111 19.14 -24.28 -10.30
C PHE A 111 18.30 -24.78 -11.49
N SER A 112 17.21 -24.04 -11.76
CA SER A 112 16.79 -23.68 -13.11
C SER A 112 16.48 -22.19 -13.16
N GLU A 113 17.08 -21.54 -14.15
CA GLU A 113 17.06 -20.11 -14.45
C GLU A 113 15.63 -19.60 -14.71
N HIS A 114 15.27 -18.48 -14.09
CA HIS A 114 14.11 -17.67 -14.47
C HIS A 114 14.57 -16.46 -15.30
N PRO A 115 13.81 -16.04 -16.33
CA PRO A 115 14.14 -14.88 -17.15
C PRO A 115 13.96 -13.57 -16.36
N PRO A 116 14.72 -12.51 -16.66
CA PRO A 116 14.60 -11.23 -15.97
C PRO A 116 13.24 -10.59 -16.27
N LEU A 117 12.55 -10.16 -15.22
CA LEU A 117 11.29 -9.41 -15.31
C LEU A 117 11.60 -7.99 -15.80
N GLU A 118 10.97 -7.57 -16.90
CA GLU A 118 10.98 -6.18 -17.35
C GLU A 118 10.34 -5.30 -16.27
N TYR A 119 11.11 -4.37 -15.71
CA TYR A 119 10.70 -3.45 -14.66
C TYR A 119 10.01 -2.23 -15.27
N ASP A 120 8.81 -1.89 -14.79
CA ASP A 120 8.05 -0.74 -15.28
C ASP A 120 8.57 0.56 -14.65
N ASN A 121 9.19 1.43 -15.47
CA ASN A 121 9.72 2.74 -15.07
C ASN A 121 8.63 3.83 -14.95
N SER A 122 7.34 3.50 -15.17
CA SER A 122 6.21 4.42 -14.99
C SER A 122 6.09 4.99 -13.57
N PHE A 123 6.66 4.27 -12.58
CA PHE A 123 6.80 4.66 -11.18
C PHE A 123 7.36 6.08 -11.00
N PHE A 124 8.48 6.42 -11.66
CA PHE A 124 9.25 7.64 -11.40
C PHE A 124 8.80 8.86 -12.18
N ASN A 125 8.20 8.67 -13.37
CA ASN A 125 7.72 9.78 -14.19
C ASN A 125 6.51 10.50 -13.57
N ASN A 126 5.77 9.83 -12.68
CA ASN A 126 4.71 10.46 -11.89
C ASN A 126 5.24 11.26 -10.68
N PHE A 127 6.50 11.08 -10.26
CA PHE A 127 7.10 11.86 -9.17
C PHE A 127 7.55 13.25 -9.62
N ASP A 128 7.93 13.41 -10.89
CA ASP A 128 8.21 14.72 -11.50
C ASP A 128 6.95 15.61 -11.57
N ILE A 129 5.74 15.06 -11.41
CA ILE A 129 4.49 15.84 -11.39
C ILE A 129 4.34 16.61 -10.06
N LEU A 130 4.90 16.12 -8.97
CA LEU A 130 4.98 16.83 -7.68
C LEU A 130 6.11 17.88 -7.66
N GLY A 131 7.04 17.79 -8.60
CA GLY A 131 8.06 18.79 -8.91
C GLY A 131 7.61 19.67 -10.06
N HIS A 132 6.66 20.57 -9.85
CA HIS A 132 6.23 21.58 -10.83
C HIS A 132 7.41 22.06 -11.71
N GLY A 133 7.38 21.69 -13.00
CA GLY A 133 8.20 22.24 -14.09
C GLY A 133 9.56 22.79 -13.66
N ILE A 134 10.53 21.89 -13.48
CA ILE A 134 11.92 22.25 -13.20
C ILE A 134 12.44 23.10 -14.37
N SER A 135 12.54 24.41 -14.16
CA SER A 135 13.56 25.18 -14.86
C SER A 135 14.89 24.74 -14.25
N PRO A 136 15.85 24.21 -15.03
CA PRO A 136 17.16 23.88 -14.49
C PRO A 136 17.75 25.17 -13.92
N MET A 137 17.86 25.25 -12.59
CA MET A 137 18.63 26.31 -11.98
C MET A 137 20.09 26.14 -12.39
N PRO A 138 20.85 27.25 -12.58
CA PRO A 138 22.27 27.15 -12.81
C PRO A 138 22.90 26.49 -11.57
N VAL A 139 23.43 25.29 -11.77
CA VAL A 139 24.24 24.56 -10.81
C VAL A 139 25.55 25.33 -10.65
N GLU A 140 25.57 26.32 -9.76
CA GLU A 140 26.80 26.77 -9.15
C GLU A 140 26.95 26.07 -7.80
N GLN A 141 27.98 25.23 -7.76
CA GLN A 141 28.35 24.33 -6.70
C GLN A 141 28.69 25.07 -5.40
N SER A 142 28.02 24.72 -4.32
CA SER A 142 28.62 24.70 -2.99
C SER A 142 28.20 23.43 -2.25
N GLN A 143 29.02 22.40 -2.43
CA GLN A 143 28.94 21.06 -1.82
C GLN A 143 29.32 21.03 -0.33
N LEU A 144 28.69 21.81 0.54
CA LEU A 144 28.89 21.71 1.99
C LEU A 144 27.55 21.83 2.71
N PHE A 145 27.27 20.87 3.60
CA PHE A 145 26.16 20.93 4.55
C PHE A 145 26.09 22.34 5.14
N GLU A 146 25.05 23.08 4.76
CA GLU A 146 24.93 24.48 5.10
C GLU A 146 24.48 24.58 6.56
N THR A 147 24.68 25.72 7.23
CA THR A 147 24.21 25.91 8.63
C THR A 147 22.71 25.62 8.78
N GLN A 148 21.96 25.74 7.69
CA GLN A 148 20.55 25.41 7.57
C GLN A 148 20.30 23.90 7.72
N ASP A 149 21.10 23.04 7.10
CA ASP A 149 20.97 21.58 7.23
C ASP A 149 21.19 21.12 8.67
N VAL A 150 22.16 21.72 9.36
CA VAL A 150 22.41 21.45 10.78
C VAL A 150 21.22 21.85 11.64
N LEU A 151 20.58 22.99 11.33
CA LEU A 151 19.35 23.43 12.00
C LEU A 151 18.21 22.45 11.75
N LEU A 152 18.01 22.00 10.50
CA LEU A 152 16.99 21.00 10.16
C LEU A 152 17.24 19.66 10.88
N LEU A 153 18.50 19.24 10.99
CA LEU A 153 18.89 18.02 11.68
C LEU A 153 18.67 18.11 13.20
N MET A 154 19.04 19.24 13.80
CA MET A 154 18.76 19.52 15.21
C MET A 154 17.25 19.59 15.47
N HIS A 155 16.48 20.22 14.58
CA HIS A 155 15.02 20.26 14.67
C HIS A 155 14.41 18.86 14.52
N PHE A 156 15.00 18.00 13.69
CA PHE A 156 14.55 16.62 13.55
C PHE A 156 14.60 15.89 14.89
N THR A 157 15.81 15.86 15.46
CA THR A 157 16.14 15.10 16.67
C THR A 157 15.48 15.63 17.94
N SER A 158 15.29 16.95 18.03
CA SER A 158 14.69 17.58 19.21
C SER A 158 13.16 17.62 19.18
N THR A 159 12.55 17.73 17.98
CA THR A 159 11.14 18.09 17.87
C THR A 159 10.39 17.23 16.86
N THR A 160 10.87 17.12 15.62
CA THR A 160 10.10 16.46 14.53
C THR A 160 9.90 14.97 14.77
N SER A 161 10.90 14.29 15.32
CA SER A 161 10.87 12.84 15.53
C SER A 161 9.96 12.39 16.68
N LEU A 162 9.55 13.30 17.59
CA LEU A 162 8.75 12.99 18.78
C LEU A 162 7.35 12.45 18.44
N ASP A 163 6.86 12.84 17.27
CA ASP A 163 5.50 12.58 16.79
C ASP A 163 5.45 11.59 15.62
N LEU A 164 6.53 10.86 15.38
CA LEU A 164 6.58 9.78 14.39
C LEU A 164 6.09 8.47 15.00
N ILE A 165 5.62 7.55 14.15
CA ILE A 165 5.22 6.21 14.58
C ILE A 165 6.46 5.42 15.02
N GLY A 166 6.35 4.67 16.11
CA GLY A 166 7.45 3.87 16.65
C GLY A 166 8.23 4.56 17.78
N PRO A 167 9.20 3.85 18.38
CA PRO A 167 9.94 4.35 19.53
C PRO A 167 10.85 5.52 19.13
N GLN A 168 10.98 6.53 19.99
CA GLN A 168 11.77 7.73 19.70
C GLN A 168 13.22 7.42 19.31
N GLN A 169 13.87 6.46 19.99
CA GLN A 169 15.25 6.04 19.72
C GLN A 169 15.46 5.57 18.27
N LEU A 170 14.43 4.96 17.66
CA LEU A 170 14.48 4.51 16.26
C LEU A 170 14.78 5.68 15.32
N TRP A 171 14.24 6.86 15.62
CA TRP A 171 14.41 8.04 14.80
C TRP A 171 15.60 8.89 15.24
N THR A 172 15.80 9.10 16.53
CA THR A 172 16.86 10.00 17.04
C THR A 172 18.24 9.38 17.03
N GLU A 173 18.35 8.05 17.07
CA GLU A 173 19.63 7.34 17.10
C GLU A 173 19.80 6.45 15.86
N ASP A 174 18.89 5.50 15.62
CA ASP A 174 19.08 4.49 14.57
C ASP A 174 19.01 5.09 13.16
N ALA A 175 17.92 5.82 12.84
CA ALA A 175 17.76 6.49 11.55
C ALA A 175 18.88 7.51 11.32
N MET A 176 19.28 8.23 12.37
CA MET A 176 20.36 9.21 12.31
C MET A 176 21.72 8.59 11.99
N GLN A 177 22.07 7.47 12.62
CA GLN A 177 23.30 6.74 12.31
C GLN A 177 23.33 6.22 10.88
N LEU A 178 22.19 5.71 10.39
CA LEU A 178 22.04 5.28 9.00
C LEU A 178 22.10 6.45 8.02
N ALA A 179 21.55 7.62 8.39
CA ALA A 179 21.55 8.81 7.54
C ALA A 179 22.98 9.29 7.22
N PHE A 180 23.94 9.13 8.13
CA PHE A 180 25.35 9.44 7.85
C PHE A 180 26.00 8.50 6.81
N GLN A 181 25.40 7.33 6.56
CA GLN A 181 25.88 6.34 5.58
C GLN A 181 25.08 6.38 4.27
N HIS A 182 23.85 6.87 4.32
CA HIS A 182 22.90 6.84 3.21
C HIS A 182 22.33 8.24 2.94
N SER A 183 22.78 8.88 1.86
CA SER A 183 22.39 10.25 1.50
C SER A 183 20.88 10.41 1.30
N PHE A 184 20.21 9.42 0.72
CA PHE A 184 18.77 9.43 0.52
C PHE A 184 17.99 9.52 1.85
N LEU A 185 18.47 8.85 2.90
CA LEU A 185 17.85 8.89 4.22
C LEU A 185 18.11 10.23 4.90
N MET A 186 19.33 10.78 4.79
CA MET A 186 19.64 12.11 5.28
C MET A 186 18.71 13.16 4.66
N HIS A 187 18.57 13.15 3.34
CA HIS A 187 17.67 14.07 2.66
C HIS A 187 16.20 13.87 3.05
N ALA A 188 15.74 12.64 3.27
CA ALA A 188 14.37 12.40 3.76
C ALA A 188 14.15 12.98 5.18
N ILE A 189 15.14 12.86 6.07
CA ILE A 189 15.12 13.50 7.40
C ILE A 189 15.00 15.02 7.29
N LEU A 190 15.88 15.64 6.49
CA LEU A 190 15.90 17.09 6.30
C LEU A 190 14.61 17.60 5.64
N THR A 191 14.07 16.86 4.68
CA THR A 191 12.77 17.15 4.02
C THR A 191 11.65 17.26 5.06
N LEU A 192 11.52 16.25 5.94
CA LEU A 192 10.46 16.23 6.93
C LEU A 192 10.64 17.32 7.99
N SER A 193 11.88 17.63 8.38
CA SER A 193 12.18 18.75 9.27
C SER A 193 11.82 20.11 8.66
N ALA A 194 12.19 20.37 7.41
CA ALA A 194 11.87 21.61 6.72
C ALA A 194 10.35 21.79 6.61
N ARG A 195 9.63 20.69 6.31
CA ARG A 195 8.17 20.68 6.29
C ARG A 195 7.55 20.95 7.66
N HIS A 196 8.13 20.41 8.72
CA HIS A 196 7.65 20.65 10.08
C HIS A 196 7.84 22.11 10.50
N LEU A 197 8.98 22.73 10.18
CA LEU A 197 9.26 24.13 10.50
C LEU A 197 8.31 25.12 9.81
N GLN A 198 7.81 24.79 8.61
CA GLN A 198 6.76 25.57 7.97
C GLN A 198 5.45 25.60 8.78
N LYS A 199 5.14 24.53 9.54
CA LYS A 199 3.95 24.45 10.38
C LYS A 199 4.18 24.98 11.78
N VAL A 200 5.36 24.72 12.35
CA VAL A 200 5.75 25.10 13.70
C VAL A 200 7.06 25.89 13.61
N PRO A 201 6.99 27.20 13.31
CA PRO A 201 8.17 28.05 13.19
C PRO A 201 8.99 28.02 14.49
N CYS A 202 10.31 27.82 14.35
CA CYS A 202 11.21 27.82 15.49
C CYS A 202 11.65 29.25 15.84
N SER A 203 11.25 29.74 17.01
CA SER A 203 11.58 31.09 17.49
C SER A 203 13.06 31.32 17.86
N LEU A 204 13.95 30.35 17.61
CA LEU A 204 15.38 30.45 17.93
C LEU A 204 16.15 31.38 17.00
N THR A 205 15.59 31.75 15.85
CA THR A 205 16.28 32.61 14.87
C THR A 205 15.84 34.07 15.04
N SER A 206 16.79 34.93 15.39
CA SER A 206 16.62 36.39 15.46
C SER A 206 16.95 37.10 14.13
N GLY A 207 17.06 36.33 13.03
CA GLY A 207 17.33 36.79 11.67
C GLY A 207 16.17 36.55 10.71
N PRO A 208 16.32 36.85 9.40
CA PRO A 208 15.32 36.51 8.40
C PRO A 208 15.12 34.99 8.36
N GLU A 209 13.86 34.55 8.44
CA GLU A 209 13.51 33.14 8.45
C GLU A 209 13.91 32.49 7.11
N PRO A 210 14.61 31.33 7.12
CA PRO A 210 14.92 30.60 5.89
C PRO A 210 13.66 30.26 5.09
N ASP A 211 13.78 30.17 3.77
CA ASP A 211 12.71 29.62 2.94
C ASP A 211 12.66 28.10 3.10
N TYR A 212 12.00 27.64 4.16
CA TYR A 212 11.84 26.22 4.45
C TYR A 212 11.07 25.47 3.37
N LYS A 213 10.31 26.16 2.53
CA LYS A 213 9.61 25.53 1.40
C LYS A 213 10.61 25.18 0.29
N LEU A 214 11.54 26.07 0.00
CA LEU A 214 12.63 25.79 -0.94
C LEU A 214 13.51 24.64 -0.44
N LEU A 215 13.87 24.64 0.84
CA LEU A 215 14.67 23.57 1.46
C LEU A 215 13.96 22.21 1.44
N GLU A 216 12.65 22.20 1.75
CA GLU A 216 11.81 21.00 1.63
C GLU A 216 11.88 20.45 0.20
N GLN A 217 11.64 21.29 -0.81
CA GLN A 217 11.64 20.88 -2.21
C GLN A 217 12.99 20.33 -2.66
N TYR A 218 14.08 21.02 -2.30
CA TYR A 218 15.43 20.59 -2.63
C TYR A 218 15.76 19.23 -2.04
N HIS A 219 15.62 19.05 -0.73
CA HIS A 219 15.93 17.77 -0.10
C HIS A 219 14.95 16.67 -0.51
N HIS A 220 13.70 16.99 -0.80
CA HIS A 220 12.76 15.99 -1.29
C HIS A 220 13.20 15.42 -2.65
N HIS A 221 13.63 16.30 -3.55
CA HIS A 221 14.17 15.91 -4.85
C HIS A 221 15.44 15.07 -4.71
N GLU A 222 16.40 15.49 -3.88
CA GLU A 222 17.64 14.75 -3.64
C GLU A 222 17.38 13.39 -2.96
N ALA A 223 16.45 13.33 -2.01
CA ALA A 223 16.05 12.09 -1.35
C ALA A 223 15.53 11.07 -2.36
N LEU A 224 14.58 11.48 -3.21
CA LEU A 224 13.99 10.61 -4.22
C LEU A 224 15.04 10.18 -5.25
N THR A 225 15.81 11.12 -5.80
CA THR A 225 16.83 10.83 -6.81
C THR A 225 17.87 9.83 -6.30
N ALA A 226 18.39 10.04 -5.09
CA ALA A 226 19.35 9.13 -4.47
C ALA A 226 18.70 7.78 -4.09
N PHE A 227 17.46 7.78 -3.62
CA PHE A 227 16.73 6.56 -3.27
C PHE A 227 16.48 5.69 -4.51
N HIS A 228 16.13 6.30 -5.63
CA HIS A 228 15.90 5.62 -6.91
C HIS A 228 17.20 5.01 -7.44
N ALA A 229 18.30 5.79 -7.40
CA ALA A 229 19.60 5.33 -7.85
C ALA A 229 20.10 4.12 -7.02
N ASP A 230 19.89 4.13 -5.70
CA ASP A 230 20.26 3.00 -4.83
C ASP A 230 19.36 1.78 -5.08
N PHE A 231 18.05 1.99 -5.24
CA PHE A 231 17.11 0.90 -5.51
C PHE A 231 17.41 0.17 -6.84
N GLN A 232 17.82 0.90 -7.88
CA GLN A 232 18.16 0.31 -9.18
C GLN A 232 19.53 -0.38 -9.20
N ASN A 233 20.52 0.17 -8.50
CA ASN A 233 21.92 -0.25 -8.65
C ASN A 233 22.40 -1.19 -7.53
N ASN A 234 21.67 -1.31 -6.42
CA ASN A 234 22.18 -1.96 -5.22
C ASN A 234 21.27 -3.09 -4.70
N ALA A 235 21.49 -4.30 -5.22
CA ALA A 235 20.84 -5.52 -4.76
C ALA A 235 21.11 -5.84 -3.26
N GLN A 236 22.08 -5.17 -2.63
CA GLN A 236 22.45 -5.34 -1.21
C GLN A 236 22.21 -4.07 -0.37
N SER A 237 21.38 -3.13 -0.84
CA SER A 237 21.03 -1.95 -0.06
C SER A 237 20.55 -2.30 1.35
N ASN A 238 20.95 -1.44 2.31
CA ASN A 238 20.59 -1.58 3.72
C ASN A 238 19.08 -1.37 3.88
N GLN A 239 18.38 -2.42 4.30
CA GLN A 239 16.93 -2.40 4.39
C GLN A 239 16.39 -1.48 5.46
N ASP A 240 17.10 -1.34 6.58
CA ASP A 240 16.69 -0.40 7.63
C ASP A 240 16.73 1.04 7.09
N ALA A 241 17.73 1.38 6.28
CA ALA A 241 17.80 2.69 5.64
C ALA A 241 16.68 2.89 4.61
N VAL A 242 16.40 1.87 3.79
CA VAL A 242 15.32 1.90 2.80
C VAL A 242 13.94 2.05 3.47
N LEU A 243 13.70 1.29 4.55
CA LEU A 243 12.45 1.36 5.30
C LEU A 243 12.30 2.71 6.01
N ALA A 244 13.34 3.17 6.71
CA ALA A 244 13.33 4.48 7.37
C ALA A 244 12.98 5.59 6.37
N THR A 245 13.62 5.57 5.19
CA THR A 245 13.37 6.54 4.12
C THR A 245 11.94 6.46 3.61
N SER A 246 11.44 5.24 3.36
CA SER A 246 10.07 5.02 2.89
C SER A 246 9.02 5.55 3.87
N PHE A 247 9.22 5.35 5.18
CA PHE A 247 8.32 5.89 6.20
C PHE A 247 8.42 7.42 6.31
N LEU A 248 9.62 7.99 6.28
CA LEU A 248 9.81 9.45 6.33
C LEU A 248 9.16 10.16 5.13
N LEU A 249 9.37 9.63 3.93
CA LEU A 249 8.73 10.14 2.73
C LEU A 249 7.20 9.94 2.76
N SER A 250 6.70 8.89 3.42
CA SER A 250 5.26 8.70 3.63
C SER A 250 4.67 9.73 4.59
N PHE A 251 5.36 10.02 5.71
CA PHE A 251 4.94 11.07 6.63
C PHE A 251 4.94 12.44 5.93
N HIS A 252 5.97 12.70 5.12
CA HIS A 252 6.03 13.87 4.27
C HIS A 252 4.84 13.93 3.30
N ALA A 253 4.59 12.87 2.54
CA ALA A 253 3.46 12.79 1.61
C ALA A 253 2.12 13.01 2.31
N CYS A 254 1.89 12.43 3.49
CA CYS A 254 0.70 12.66 4.31
C CYS A 254 0.55 14.11 4.79
N SER A 255 1.67 14.83 4.95
CA SER A 255 1.70 16.22 5.45
C SER A 255 1.50 17.28 4.37
N VAL A 256 1.76 16.92 3.11
CA VAL A 256 1.57 17.80 1.96
C VAL A 256 0.09 17.88 1.62
N LEU A 257 -0.40 19.11 1.50
CA LEU A 257 -1.72 19.43 0.96
C LEU A 257 -1.49 20.11 -0.37
N ASP A 258 -1.96 19.50 -1.46
CA ASP A 258 -1.96 20.18 -2.74
C ASP A 258 -3.22 21.05 -2.86
N PHE A 259 -3.05 22.34 -2.56
CA PHE A 259 -4.11 23.34 -2.67
C PHE A 259 -4.30 23.86 -4.11
N LYS A 260 -3.47 23.44 -5.07
CA LYS A 260 -3.49 23.96 -6.45
C LYS A 260 -4.23 23.07 -7.43
N LEU A 261 -4.53 21.83 -7.05
CA LEU A 261 -5.20 20.89 -7.95
C LEU A 261 -6.72 21.02 -7.81
N VAL A 262 -7.35 21.32 -8.94
CA VAL A 262 -8.81 21.36 -9.15
C VAL A 262 -9.43 19.95 -9.07
N ILE A 263 -8.62 18.92 -8.76
CA ILE A 263 -9.01 17.51 -8.75
C ILE A 263 -9.25 17.06 -7.30
N PRO A 264 -10.48 16.64 -6.94
CA PRO A 264 -10.91 16.41 -5.55
C PRO A 264 -10.24 15.26 -4.79
N ALA A 265 -9.36 14.51 -5.46
CA ALA A 265 -8.93 13.18 -5.04
C ALA A 265 -7.45 12.89 -5.29
N GLU A 266 -6.68 13.88 -5.75
CA GLU A 266 -5.25 13.70 -5.96
C GLU A 266 -4.52 13.73 -4.60
N ASP A 267 -4.38 12.55 -3.99
CA ASP A 267 -3.56 12.36 -2.81
C ASP A 267 -2.28 11.62 -3.18
N SER A 268 -1.17 12.36 -3.24
CA SER A 268 0.16 11.80 -3.46
C SER A 268 0.52 10.71 -2.46
N SER A 269 -0.05 10.72 -1.25
CA SER A 269 0.19 9.66 -0.27
C SER A 269 -0.48 8.34 -0.65
N LEU A 270 -1.62 8.33 -1.38
CA LEU A 270 -2.25 7.10 -1.90
C LEU A 270 -1.34 6.43 -2.92
N THR A 271 -0.67 7.22 -3.76
CA THR A 271 0.28 6.71 -4.74
C THR A 271 1.57 6.27 -4.06
N PHE A 272 2.14 7.10 -3.18
CA PHE A 272 3.42 6.85 -2.54
C PHE A 272 3.42 5.60 -1.65
N LEU A 273 2.44 5.48 -0.75
CA LEU A 273 2.38 4.40 0.23
C LEU A 273 2.22 3.02 -0.44
N ARG A 274 1.60 2.95 -1.62
CA ARG A 274 1.37 1.69 -2.36
C ARG A 274 2.65 1.01 -2.85
N TYR A 275 3.78 1.72 -2.86
CA TYR A 275 5.07 1.15 -3.24
C TYR A 275 5.80 0.47 -2.07
N ILE A 276 5.42 0.75 -0.82
CA ILE A 276 6.06 0.13 0.35
C ILE A 276 5.94 -1.40 0.32
N PRO A 277 4.77 -2.02 0.02
CA PRO A 277 4.67 -3.46 -0.07
C PRO A 277 5.54 -4.07 -1.17
N SER A 278 5.75 -3.40 -2.31
CA SER A 278 6.67 -3.89 -3.34
C SER A 278 8.14 -3.84 -2.89
N VAL A 279 8.53 -2.77 -2.19
CA VAL A 279 9.87 -2.66 -1.58
C VAL A 279 10.11 -3.78 -0.56
N LEU A 280 9.08 -4.12 0.22
CA LEU A 280 9.13 -5.22 1.19
C LEU A 280 9.10 -6.61 0.53
N ALA A 281 8.34 -6.78 -0.55
CA ALA A 281 8.17 -8.06 -1.23
C ALA A 281 9.42 -8.50 -2.03
N ASP A 282 10.20 -7.54 -2.53
CA ASP A 282 11.47 -7.80 -3.22
C ASP A 282 12.55 -8.37 -2.28
N ARG A 283 12.35 -8.27 -0.95
CA ARG A 283 13.37 -8.59 0.05
C ARG A 283 12.84 -9.38 1.27
N PRO A 284 12.32 -10.61 1.09
CA PRO A 284 11.62 -11.35 2.14
C PRO A 284 12.51 -11.85 3.29
N ASP A 285 13.75 -12.26 3.02
CA ASP A 285 14.61 -13.00 3.96
C ASP A 285 15.24 -12.17 5.09
N THR A 286 15.08 -10.85 5.06
CA THR A 286 15.79 -9.94 5.99
C THR A 286 14.82 -9.15 6.87
N THR A 287 13.52 -9.37 6.69
CA THR A 287 12.44 -8.78 7.51
C THR A 287 12.40 -9.31 8.95
N GLN A 288 13.28 -10.24 9.35
CA GLN A 288 13.26 -10.85 10.69
C GLN A 288 14.27 -10.27 11.69
N ASN A 289 15.20 -9.40 11.28
CA ASN A 289 16.29 -8.92 12.15
C ASN A 289 16.60 -7.40 12.07
N GLY A 290 15.81 -6.60 11.35
CA GLY A 290 16.03 -5.15 11.17
C GLY A 290 15.42 -4.31 12.30
N ARG A 291 16.06 -3.20 12.68
CA ARG A 291 15.54 -2.32 13.75
C ARG A 291 14.19 -1.68 13.37
N PHE A 292 13.95 -1.47 12.07
CA PHE A 292 12.73 -0.83 11.55
C PHE A 292 11.57 -1.80 11.31
N GLN A 293 11.76 -3.10 11.54
CA GLN A 293 10.72 -4.13 11.45
C GLN A 293 9.51 -3.80 12.34
N VAL A 294 9.76 -3.16 13.47
CA VAL A 294 8.74 -2.71 14.44
C VAL A 294 7.67 -1.79 13.83
N LEU A 295 7.96 -1.13 12.70
CA LEU A 295 7.02 -0.27 11.97
C LEU A 295 6.12 -1.05 11.00
N VAL A 296 6.53 -2.24 10.59
CA VAL A 296 5.85 -3.06 9.56
C VAL A 296 5.05 -4.21 10.20
N GLU A 297 5.49 -4.68 11.36
CA GLU A 297 4.81 -5.74 12.10
C GLU A 297 3.41 -5.32 12.57
N PRO A 298 2.35 -6.04 12.16
CA PRO A 298 1.01 -5.80 12.67
C PRO A 298 0.95 -6.22 14.14
N ARG A 299 0.79 -5.23 15.03
CA ARG A 299 0.64 -5.47 16.48
C ARG A 299 -0.82 -5.60 16.90
N LEU A 300 -1.71 -4.93 16.16
CA LEU A 300 -3.15 -5.01 16.38
C LEU A 300 -3.78 -6.04 15.46
N PHE A 301 -4.25 -7.13 16.05
CA PHE A 301 -5.06 -8.14 15.36
C PHE A 301 -6.53 -7.85 15.63
N LEU A 302 -7.20 -7.25 14.66
CA LEU A 302 -8.64 -7.08 14.72
C LEU A 302 -9.31 -8.35 14.15
N PRO A 303 -10.35 -8.88 14.80
CA PRO A 303 -10.97 -10.15 14.38
C PRO A 303 -11.57 -10.03 12.98
N HIS A 304 -11.48 -11.08 12.15
CA HIS A 304 -12.03 -11.13 10.78
C HIS A 304 -13.57 -11.10 10.68
N VAL A 305 -14.24 -10.57 11.69
CA VAL A 305 -15.68 -10.41 11.71
C VAL A 305 -16.00 -9.04 11.14
N THR A 306 -16.71 -9.01 10.00
CA THR A 306 -17.34 -7.79 9.51
C THR A 306 -18.48 -7.43 10.47
N PRO A 307 -18.41 -6.28 11.17
CA PRO A 307 -19.50 -5.80 12.00
C PRO A 307 -20.81 -5.78 11.22
N SER A 308 -21.85 -6.42 11.75
CA SER A 308 -23.19 -6.38 11.14
C SER A 308 -23.80 -4.98 11.21
N MET A 309 -23.30 -4.13 12.11
CA MET A 309 -23.74 -2.76 12.36
C MET A 309 -22.55 -1.79 12.28
N GLY A 310 -22.85 -0.51 12.05
CA GLY A 310 -21.85 0.55 11.96
C GLY A 310 -21.73 1.12 10.55
N PRO A 311 -20.75 2.01 10.32
CA PRO A 311 -20.63 2.75 9.06
C PRO A 311 -20.40 1.88 7.84
N GLY A 312 -19.60 0.81 7.93
CA GLY A 312 -19.42 -0.09 6.80
C GLY A 312 -20.69 -0.86 6.44
N ALA A 313 -21.46 -1.30 7.44
CA ALA A 313 -22.76 -1.93 7.23
C ALA A 313 -23.80 -0.95 6.64
N GLN A 314 -23.78 0.32 7.07
CA GLN A 314 -24.60 1.39 6.50
C GLN A 314 -24.24 1.64 5.03
N PHE A 315 -22.95 1.74 4.71
CA PHE A 315 -22.49 1.88 3.32
C PHE A 315 -22.92 0.68 2.46
N MET A 316 -22.72 -0.55 2.96
CA MET A 316 -23.14 -1.76 2.25
C MET A 316 -24.65 -1.81 2.02
N SER A 317 -25.43 -1.31 2.98
CA SER A 317 -26.88 -1.12 2.78
C SER A 317 -27.14 -0.19 1.59
N LEU A 318 -26.52 1.00 1.54
CA LEU A 318 -26.68 1.94 0.41
C LEU A 318 -26.32 1.30 -0.94
N LEU A 319 -25.20 0.58 -0.98
CA LEU A 319 -24.75 -0.13 -2.19
C LEU A 319 -25.75 -1.20 -2.65
N ASN A 320 -26.40 -1.89 -1.72
CA ASN A 320 -27.39 -2.92 -2.03
C ASN A 320 -28.76 -2.37 -2.46
N HIS A 321 -29.07 -1.11 -2.14
CA HIS A 321 -30.31 -0.46 -2.56
C HIS A 321 -30.24 0.14 -3.98
N LEU A 322 -29.05 0.18 -4.60
CA LEU A 322 -28.92 0.62 -5.98
C LEU A 322 -29.59 -0.37 -6.95
N PRO A 323 -30.22 0.11 -8.04
CA PRO A 323 -30.79 -0.77 -9.06
C PRO A 323 -29.73 -1.72 -9.63
N GLN A 324 -30.08 -3.01 -9.81
CA GLN A 324 -29.13 -4.03 -10.28
C GLN A 324 -28.52 -3.71 -11.65
N ASP A 325 -29.27 -3.02 -12.52
CA ASP A 325 -28.84 -2.60 -13.86
C ASP A 325 -28.14 -1.22 -13.87
N SER A 326 -27.83 -0.65 -12.69
CA SER A 326 -27.20 0.66 -12.60
C SER A 326 -25.76 0.61 -13.16
N PRO A 327 -25.38 1.59 -14.01
CA PRO A 327 -23.99 1.69 -14.49
C PRO A 327 -23.00 1.95 -13.34
N ALA A 328 -23.47 2.45 -12.19
CA ALA A 328 -22.64 2.64 -11.00
C ALA A 328 -22.20 1.32 -10.35
N LEU A 329 -22.74 0.17 -10.74
CA LEU A 329 -22.39 -1.14 -10.17
C LEU A 329 -21.36 -1.92 -11.01
N VAL A 330 -20.79 -1.32 -12.06
CA VAL A 330 -19.78 -1.98 -12.91
C VAL A 330 -18.59 -2.48 -12.09
N HIS A 331 -18.13 -1.70 -11.12
CA HIS A 331 -16.99 -2.03 -10.26
C HIS A 331 -17.41 -2.51 -8.86
N ARG A 332 -18.64 -3.05 -8.71
CA ARG A 332 -19.22 -3.44 -7.42
C ARG A 332 -18.32 -4.34 -6.58
N GLU A 333 -17.63 -5.31 -7.20
CA GLU A 333 -16.74 -6.23 -6.48
C GLU A 333 -15.59 -5.49 -5.77
N ILE A 334 -15.03 -4.45 -6.41
CA ILE A 334 -13.97 -3.62 -5.84
C ILE A 334 -14.54 -2.81 -4.67
N TYR A 335 -15.72 -2.20 -4.83
CA TYR A 335 -16.33 -1.41 -3.75
C TYR A 335 -16.61 -2.24 -2.50
N VAL A 336 -17.16 -3.46 -2.69
CA VAL A 336 -17.48 -4.39 -1.60
C VAL A 336 -16.21 -4.81 -0.87
N GLU A 337 -15.18 -5.25 -1.59
CA GLU A 337 -13.90 -5.64 -0.98
C GLU A 337 -13.28 -4.49 -0.18
N ARG A 338 -13.32 -3.28 -0.72
CA ARG A 338 -12.70 -2.11 -0.10
C ARG A 338 -13.43 -1.64 1.15
N ILE A 339 -14.76 -1.62 1.13
CA ILE A 339 -15.51 -1.23 2.33
C ILE A 339 -15.46 -2.33 3.39
N GLU A 340 -15.50 -3.62 3.02
CA GLU A 340 -15.40 -4.73 3.97
C GLU A 340 -14.06 -4.71 4.71
N SER A 341 -12.94 -4.53 3.98
CA SER A 341 -11.61 -4.40 4.59
C SER A 341 -11.46 -3.17 5.48
N LEU A 342 -12.19 -2.08 5.19
CA LEU A 342 -12.17 -0.84 5.99
C LEU A 342 -13.08 -0.90 7.22
N THR A 343 -14.17 -1.69 7.18
CA THR A 343 -15.28 -1.65 8.14
C THR A 343 -14.82 -1.77 9.58
N LEU A 344 -13.87 -2.66 9.85
CA LEU A 344 -13.38 -2.91 11.20
C LEU A 344 -12.59 -1.72 11.74
N TYR A 345 -11.83 -1.02 10.89
CA TYR A 345 -11.13 0.21 11.26
C TYR A 345 -12.11 1.35 11.54
N LEU A 346 -13.20 1.47 10.76
CA LEU A 346 -14.26 2.45 11.02
C LEU A 346 -14.95 2.20 12.38
N SER A 347 -15.32 0.95 12.65
CA SER A 347 -15.97 0.58 13.91
C SER A 347 -15.03 0.75 15.11
N THR A 348 -13.76 0.40 14.94
CA THR A 348 -12.78 0.49 16.03
C THR A 348 -12.42 1.95 16.33
N SER A 349 -12.13 2.75 15.30
CA SER A 349 -11.79 4.18 15.47
C SER A 349 -12.91 4.99 16.15
N THR A 350 -14.17 4.61 15.94
CA THR A 350 -15.33 5.26 16.56
C THR A 350 -15.64 4.80 17.99
N SER A 351 -15.01 3.72 18.46
CA SER A 351 -15.20 3.21 19.83
C SER A 351 -14.72 4.22 20.88
N LYS A 352 -15.53 4.53 21.89
CA LYS A 352 -15.16 5.52 22.93
C LYS A 352 -14.01 5.04 23.82
N ASP A 353 -13.88 3.72 24.02
CA ASP A 353 -13.02 3.13 25.05
C ASP A 353 -11.61 2.73 24.56
N LEU A 354 -11.11 3.37 23.50
CA LEU A 354 -9.76 3.11 22.99
C LEU A 354 -8.68 3.63 23.94
N GLN A 355 -7.79 2.73 24.34
CA GLN A 355 -6.58 3.05 25.06
C GLN A 355 -5.57 3.81 24.17
N PRO A 356 -4.74 4.70 24.73
CA PRO A 356 -3.75 5.45 23.95
C PRO A 356 -2.76 4.60 23.17
N SER A 357 -2.36 3.43 23.70
CA SER A 357 -1.45 2.50 23.02
C SER A 357 -2.04 1.93 21.73
N VAL A 358 -3.36 1.74 21.69
CA VAL A 358 -4.07 1.20 20.53
C VAL A 358 -4.22 2.26 19.42
N LEU A 359 -4.16 3.55 19.76
CA LEU A 359 -4.31 4.63 18.78
C LEU A 359 -3.17 4.62 17.75
N GLU A 360 -1.92 4.42 18.19
CA GLU A 360 -0.76 4.36 17.29
C GLU A 360 -0.79 3.12 16.38
N GLU A 361 -1.21 1.98 16.94
CA GLU A 361 -1.37 0.74 16.16
C GLU A 361 -2.49 0.88 15.13
N LEU A 362 -3.63 1.49 15.51
CA LEU A 362 -4.70 1.81 14.57
C LEU A 362 -4.23 2.77 13.48
N LEU A 363 -3.45 3.80 13.83
CA LEU A 363 -2.90 4.73 12.85
C LEU A 363 -2.05 3.99 11.81
N SER A 364 -1.22 3.06 12.29
CA SER A 364 -0.41 2.17 11.45
C SER A 364 -1.30 1.29 10.56
N CYS A 365 -2.43 0.78 11.08
CA CYS A 365 -3.41 0.07 10.27
C CYS A 365 -4.03 0.93 9.16
N PHE A 366 -4.33 2.21 9.41
CA PHE A 366 -4.85 3.10 8.38
C PHE A 366 -3.81 3.37 7.27
N LEU A 367 -2.55 3.62 7.62
CA LEU A 367 -1.47 3.76 6.64
C LEU A 367 -1.26 2.46 5.84
N ARG A 368 -1.34 1.31 6.51
CA ARG A 368 -1.25 0.00 5.87
C ARG A 368 -2.43 -0.31 4.95
N TRP A 369 -3.64 0.08 5.32
CA TRP A 369 -4.81 -0.08 4.46
C TRP A 369 -4.62 0.70 3.15
N GLN A 370 -4.08 1.91 3.25
CA GLN A 370 -3.75 2.76 2.10
C GLN A 370 -2.62 2.16 1.24
N SER A 371 -1.57 1.63 1.86
CA SER A 371 -0.48 0.98 1.12
C SER A 371 -0.92 -0.30 0.39
N LEU A 372 -2.00 -0.94 0.85
CA LEU A 372 -2.56 -2.15 0.25
C LEU A 372 -3.74 -1.88 -0.70
N CYS A 373 -4.03 -0.61 -1.03
CA CYS A 373 -5.05 -0.28 -2.01
C CYS A 373 -4.72 -0.92 -3.39
N PRO A 374 -5.65 -1.67 -4.00
CA PRO A 374 -5.48 -2.21 -5.35
C PRO A 374 -5.30 -1.11 -6.39
N ALA A 375 -4.57 -1.40 -7.48
CA ALA A 375 -4.39 -0.46 -8.60
C ALA A 375 -5.73 -0.02 -9.18
N GLU A 376 -6.61 -0.98 -9.43
CA GLU A 376 -7.95 -0.76 -9.95
C GLU A 376 -8.77 0.23 -9.09
N PHE A 377 -8.63 0.19 -7.75
CA PHE A 377 -9.31 1.15 -6.89
C PHE A 377 -8.73 2.56 -7.01
N VAL A 378 -7.40 2.68 -7.11
CA VAL A 378 -6.74 3.98 -7.29
C VAL A 378 -7.05 4.57 -8.66
N ASP A 379 -7.14 3.75 -9.70
CA ASP A 379 -7.55 4.18 -11.03
C ASP A 379 -8.97 4.75 -10.97
N LEU A 380 -9.91 4.08 -10.28
CA LEU A 380 -11.27 4.60 -10.06
C LEU A 380 -11.29 5.94 -9.29
N VAL A 381 -10.43 6.09 -8.28
CA VAL A 381 -10.28 7.37 -7.57
C VAL A 381 -9.74 8.46 -8.51
N GLY A 382 -8.75 8.12 -9.35
CA GLY A 382 -8.19 9.03 -10.36
C GLY A 382 -9.19 9.40 -11.47
N GLU A 383 -10.10 8.49 -11.81
CA GLU A 383 -11.23 8.71 -12.73
C GLU A 383 -12.41 9.44 -12.07
N LEU A 384 -12.28 9.80 -10.78
CA LEU A 384 -13.30 10.49 -9.99
C LEU A 384 -14.62 9.72 -9.87
N ASP A 385 -14.54 8.39 -9.79
CA ASP A 385 -15.68 7.52 -9.55
C ASP A 385 -16.36 7.82 -8.21
N GLY A 386 -17.66 8.10 -8.25
CA GLY A 386 -18.38 8.60 -7.07
C GLY A 386 -18.39 7.63 -5.88
N ILE A 387 -18.54 6.32 -6.13
CA ILE A 387 -18.57 5.33 -5.04
C ILE A 387 -17.16 5.15 -4.45
N ALA A 388 -16.13 5.09 -5.29
CA ALA A 388 -14.74 5.04 -4.83
C ALA A 388 -14.37 6.27 -3.98
N LEU A 389 -14.78 7.47 -4.41
CA LEU A 389 -14.57 8.71 -3.66
C LEU A 389 -15.29 8.70 -2.30
N VAL A 390 -16.51 8.16 -2.22
CA VAL A 390 -17.19 8.02 -0.92
C VAL A 390 -16.47 7.04 0.01
N ILE A 391 -15.94 5.92 -0.50
CA ILE A 391 -15.14 4.97 0.31
C ILE A 391 -13.90 5.70 0.86
N LEU A 392 -13.23 6.47 0.02
CA LEU A 392 -12.08 7.27 0.40
C LEU A 392 -12.44 8.36 1.44
N ALA A 393 -13.62 8.99 1.31
CA ALA A 393 -14.13 9.91 2.32
C ALA A 393 -14.40 9.22 3.67
N HIS A 394 -14.89 7.98 3.68
CA HIS A 394 -15.06 7.22 4.93
C HIS A 394 -13.71 6.92 5.59
N TYR A 395 -12.70 6.57 4.80
CA TYR A 395 -11.33 6.37 5.27
C TYR A 395 -10.78 7.61 5.96
N TYR A 396 -10.81 8.77 5.28
CA TYR A 396 -10.30 10.02 5.86
C TYR A 396 -11.13 10.51 7.04
N ALA A 397 -12.46 10.36 7.02
CA ALA A 397 -13.30 10.75 8.15
C ALA A 397 -12.96 9.95 9.42
N ALA A 398 -12.67 8.65 9.29
CA ALA A 398 -12.23 7.82 10.40
C ALA A 398 -10.82 8.19 10.88
N ALA A 399 -9.89 8.43 9.95
CA ALA A 399 -8.53 8.89 10.27
C ALA A 399 -8.55 10.24 11.00
N ALA A 400 -9.34 11.22 10.52
CA ALA A 400 -9.55 12.51 11.16
C ALA A 400 -10.01 12.36 12.61
N TYR A 401 -10.99 11.48 12.83
CA TYR A 401 -11.51 11.21 14.17
C TYR A 401 -10.46 10.56 15.06
N LEU A 402 -9.72 9.57 14.57
CA LEU A 402 -8.61 8.94 15.31
C LEU A 402 -7.57 9.98 15.74
N LEU A 403 -7.11 10.81 14.80
CA LEU A 403 -6.12 11.86 15.06
C LEU A 403 -6.63 12.87 16.09
N SER A 404 -7.91 13.25 16.03
CA SER A 404 -8.50 14.21 16.99
C SER A 404 -8.46 13.77 18.46
N ARG A 405 -8.30 12.46 18.71
CA ARG A 405 -8.19 11.89 20.06
C ARG A 405 -6.81 12.06 20.68
N ASN A 406 -5.80 12.44 19.89
CA ASN A 406 -4.43 12.60 20.34
C ASN A 406 -3.82 13.89 19.78
N ARG A 407 -4.41 15.04 20.17
CA ARG A 407 -4.11 16.38 19.59
C ARG A 407 -2.66 16.83 19.63
N GLY A 408 -1.85 16.24 20.50
CA GLY A 408 -0.44 16.60 20.65
C GLY A 408 0.52 15.74 19.84
N LYS A 409 0.04 14.84 18.97
CA LYS A 409 0.87 13.92 18.19
C LYS A 409 0.49 13.88 16.71
N TRP A 410 1.38 13.36 15.88
CA TRP A 410 1.15 13.08 14.46
C TRP A 410 0.74 14.31 13.63
N TRP A 411 1.43 15.45 13.88
CA TRP A 411 1.25 16.72 13.16
C TRP A 411 1.22 16.56 11.64
N TRP A 412 1.96 15.56 11.12
CA TRP A 412 2.12 15.27 9.71
C TRP A 412 0.84 14.75 9.04
N TRP A 413 -0.23 14.42 9.76
CA TRP A 413 -1.49 13.97 9.14
C TRP A 413 -2.74 14.71 9.57
N HIS A 414 -2.66 15.66 10.51
CA HIS A 414 -3.85 16.24 11.12
C HIS A 414 -4.78 16.99 10.17
N GLU A 415 -4.23 17.68 9.15
CA GLU A 415 -5.00 18.57 8.28
C GLU A 415 -5.60 17.86 7.05
N LYS A 416 -4.88 16.86 6.52
CA LYS A 416 -5.24 16.17 5.26
C LYS A 416 -6.60 15.49 5.30
N PRO A 417 -6.94 14.68 6.31
CA PRO A 417 -8.20 13.95 6.31
C PRO A 417 -9.43 14.86 6.30
N GLY A 418 -9.41 15.97 7.04
CA GLY A 418 -10.50 16.95 7.03
C GLY A 418 -10.63 17.64 5.67
N TYR A 419 -9.50 18.06 5.09
CA TYR A 419 -9.44 18.67 3.76
C TYR A 419 -9.98 17.73 2.67
N MET A 420 -9.58 16.45 2.68
CA MET A 420 -10.01 15.47 1.69
C MET A 420 -11.53 15.20 1.78
N VAL A 421 -12.10 15.04 2.98
CA VAL A 421 -13.55 14.85 3.14
C VAL A 421 -14.33 16.06 2.62
N GLY A 422 -13.84 17.27 2.87
CA GLY A 422 -14.44 18.51 2.35
C GLY A 422 -14.42 18.54 0.82
N THR A 423 -13.23 18.40 0.24
CA THR A 423 -13.03 18.49 -1.22
C THR A 423 -13.81 17.42 -1.99
N ILE A 424 -13.79 16.17 -1.52
CA ILE A 424 -14.60 15.09 -2.09
C ILE A 424 -16.10 15.43 -2.02
N GLY A 425 -16.57 15.90 -0.87
CA GLY A 425 -17.98 16.25 -0.69
C GLY A 425 -18.44 17.40 -1.58
N ASP A 426 -17.59 18.41 -1.77
CA ASP A 426 -17.88 19.57 -2.60
C ASP A 426 -17.96 19.18 -4.09
N TYR A 427 -17.11 18.27 -4.53
CA TYR A 427 -17.12 17.74 -5.90
C TYR A 427 -18.35 16.89 -6.19
N LEU A 428 -18.65 15.92 -5.32
CA LEU A 428 -19.79 15.04 -5.50
C LEU A 428 -21.12 15.81 -5.49
N GLY A 429 -21.18 16.90 -4.71
CA GLY A 429 -22.36 17.75 -4.66
C GLY A 429 -23.55 17.11 -3.92
N ARG A 430 -24.74 17.66 -4.14
CA ARG A 430 -25.93 17.39 -3.29
C ARG A 430 -26.55 16.01 -3.50
N GLU A 431 -26.35 15.40 -4.66
CA GLU A 431 -26.92 14.08 -4.97
C GLU A 431 -26.27 12.95 -4.14
N TRP A 432 -25.07 13.18 -3.62
CA TRP A 432 -24.33 12.26 -2.74
C TRP A 432 -24.48 12.59 -1.25
N GLU A 433 -25.36 13.52 -0.87
CA GLU A 433 -25.51 13.96 0.53
C GLU A 433 -25.77 12.79 1.49
N HIS A 434 -26.59 11.83 1.06
CA HIS A 434 -26.89 10.66 1.88
C HIS A 434 -25.67 9.75 2.08
N TRP A 435 -24.84 9.59 1.05
CA TRP A 435 -23.60 8.81 1.11
C TRP A 435 -22.51 9.52 1.93
N MET A 436 -22.50 10.86 1.90
CA MET A 436 -21.53 11.70 2.62
C MET A 436 -21.95 12.06 4.05
N GLN A 437 -23.15 11.65 4.48
CA GLN A 437 -23.69 11.97 5.80
C GLN A 437 -22.78 11.51 6.94
N TRP A 438 -22.30 10.26 6.88
CA TRP A 438 -21.42 9.72 7.91
C TRP A 438 -20.03 10.40 7.90
N PRO A 439 -19.31 10.50 6.76
CA PRO A 439 -18.03 11.21 6.70
C PRO A 439 -18.09 12.64 7.22
N ARG A 440 -19.05 13.44 6.76
CA ARG A 440 -19.22 14.84 7.20
C ARG A 440 -19.57 14.93 8.68
N GLY A 441 -20.45 14.05 9.16
CA GLY A 441 -20.81 13.97 10.58
C GLY A 441 -19.60 13.67 11.49
N MET A 442 -18.65 12.86 11.02
CA MET A 442 -17.41 12.60 11.76
C MET A 442 -16.50 13.83 11.81
N ILE A 443 -16.32 14.56 10.70
CA ILE A 443 -15.54 15.81 10.69
C ILE A 443 -16.17 16.87 11.61
N GLN A 444 -17.50 16.98 11.65
CA GLN A 444 -18.18 17.87 12.60
C GLN A 444 -17.90 17.48 14.06
N ARG A 445 -17.87 16.18 14.38
CA ARG A 445 -17.50 15.70 15.72
C ARG A 445 -16.05 16.04 16.07
N VAL A 446 -15.13 15.96 15.10
CA VAL A 446 -13.74 16.39 15.28
C VAL A 446 -13.68 17.87 15.64
N GLY A 447 -14.39 18.74 14.90
CA GLY A 447 -14.46 20.18 15.22
C GLY A 447 -15.00 20.46 16.63
N ASN A 448 -16.05 19.73 17.04
CA ASN A 448 -16.61 19.85 18.40
C ASN A 448 -15.63 19.38 19.48
N LEU A 449 -14.84 18.33 19.20
CA LEU A 449 -13.75 17.94 20.09
C LEU A 449 -12.75 19.09 20.18
N SER A 450 -12.20 19.57 19.06
CA SER A 450 -11.20 20.65 19.02
C SER A 450 -11.59 21.96 19.73
N SER A 451 -12.89 22.27 19.82
CA SER A 451 -13.41 23.46 20.52
C SER A 451 -13.47 23.34 22.06
N ARG A 452 -13.29 22.13 22.61
CA ARG A 452 -13.18 21.84 24.04
C ARG A 452 -11.73 21.58 24.42
#